data_AF-A0A2J6IGF0-F1
#
_entry.id   AF-A0A2J6IGF0-F1
#
_cell.length_a   1.000
_cell.length_b   1.000
_cell.length_c   1.000
_cell.angle_alpha   90.00
_cell.angle_beta   90.00
_cell.angle_gamma   90.00
#
_symmetry.space_group_name_H-M   'P 1'
#
loop_
_entity.id
_entity.type
_entity.pdbx_description
1 polymer ?
#
loop_
_entity_poly.entity_id
_entity_poly.type
_entity_poly.pdbx_seq_one_letter_code
_entity_poly.pdbx_strand_id
1 'polypeptide(L)'
;MSKLYSTDKILMYVDNDQHQCNELLRLFVDTVPEEIESLEKAISNKNWDEAYLISHRIKPSMGITLSTKLSDDYSNLHENIRLKRDPESLKLIFEEFKNNVYQAINQIKSDIN
;
A
#
# COMPACT_ATOMS: atom_id res chain seq x y z
N MET A 1 19.32 1.49 -4.52
CA MET A 1 17.91 1.89 -4.31
C MET A 1 17.49 1.45 -2.93
N SER A 2 16.73 2.26 -2.19
CA SER A 2 16.13 1.81 -0.93
C SER A 2 15.02 0.78 -1.22
N LYS A 3 14.96 -0.33 -0.49
CA LYS A 3 13.83 -1.26 -0.60
C LYS A 3 12.58 -0.60 -0.01
N LEU A 4 11.47 -0.67 -0.75
CA LEU A 4 10.18 -0.13 -0.33
C LEU A 4 9.26 -1.20 0.27
N TYR A 5 9.73 -2.44 0.31
CA TYR A 5 9.05 -3.58 0.91
C TYR A 5 10.02 -4.36 1.81
N SER A 6 9.50 -5.13 2.76
CA SER A 6 10.25 -6.08 3.58
C SER A 6 9.49 -7.40 3.68
N THR A 7 10.23 -8.50 3.69
CA THR A 7 9.69 -9.85 3.91
C THR A 7 9.78 -10.28 5.36
N ASP A 8 10.46 -9.55 6.24
CA ASP A 8 10.77 -10.01 7.60
C ASP A 8 9.49 -10.32 8.40
N LYS A 9 8.51 -9.42 8.32
CA LYS A 9 7.21 -9.59 8.97
C LYS A 9 6.37 -10.69 8.33
N ILE A 10 6.44 -10.82 7.00
CA ILE A 10 5.71 -11.86 6.27
C ILE A 10 6.27 -13.23 6.65
N LEU A 11 7.59 -13.41 6.58
CA LEU A 11 8.28 -14.63 6.98
C LEU A 11 7.98 -14.99 8.43
N MET A 12 8.02 -14.02 9.35
CA MET A 12 7.62 -14.28 10.74
C MET A 12 6.15 -14.72 10.86
N TYR A 13 5.26 -14.16 10.05
CA TYR A 13 3.83 -14.51 10.04
C TYR A 13 3.55 -15.91 9.46
N VAL A 14 4.38 -16.36 8.51
CA VAL A 14 4.25 -17.69 7.87
C VAL A 14 5.26 -18.72 8.40
N ASP A 15 5.74 -18.56 9.63
CA ASP A 15 6.68 -19.49 10.28
C ASP A 15 7.98 -19.77 9.46
N ASN A 16 8.51 -18.74 8.80
CA ASN A 16 9.65 -18.76 7.88
C ASN A 16 9.46 -19.65 6.63
N ASP A 17 8.22 -19.98 6.28
CA ASP A 17 7.91 -20.68 5.03
C ASP A 17 8.05 -19.74 3.82
N GLN A 18 9.13 -19.92 3.06
CA GLN A 18 9.41 -19.11 1.88
C GLN A 18 8.35 -19.25 0.77
N HIS A 19 7.73 -20.42 0.63
CA HIS A 19 6.69 -20.65 -0.36
C HIS A 19 5.44 -19.84 -0.01
N GLN A 20 5.00 -19.91 1.24
CA GLN A 20 3.86 -19.10 1.71
C GLN A 20 4.16 -17.59 1.65
N CYS A 21 5.39 -17.18 1.95
CA CYS A 21 5.80 -15.78 1.79
C CYS A 21 5.65 -15.31 0.34
N ASN A 22 6.09 -16.13 -0.63
CA ASN A 22 5.99 -15.80 -2.04
C ASN A 22 4.52 -15.73 -2.51
N GLU A 23 3.64 -16.60 -2.01
CA GLU A 23 2.21 -16.56 -2.32
C GLU A 23 1.54 -15.29 -1.78
N LEU A 24 1.90 -14.84 -0.58
CA LEU A 24 1.40 -13.55 -0.04
C LEU A 24 1.93 -12.35 -0.84
N LEU A 25 3.18 -12.40 -1.30
CA LEU A 25 3.75 -11.37 -2.16
C LEU A 25 3.06 -11.32 -3.54
N ARG A 26 2.72 -12.47 -4.12
CA ARG A 26 1.92 -12.54 -5.36
C ARG A 26 0.53 -11.95 -5.16
N LEU A 27 -0.15 -12.33 -4.07
CA LEU A 27 -1.45 -11.77 -3.72
C LEU A 27 -1.40 -10.24 -3.55
N PHE A 28 -0.33 -9.73 -2.93
CA PHE A 28 -0.09 -8.29 -2.82
C PHE A 28 0.05 -7.63 -4.20
N VAL A 29 0.87 -8.22 -5.07
CA VAL A 29 1.10 -7.72 -6.43
C VAL A 29 -0.17 -7.70 -7.27
N ASP A 30 -1.05 -8.67 -7.09
CA ASP A 30 -2.27 -8.82 -7.88
C ASP A 30 -3.41 -7.93 -7.38
N THR A 31 -3.58 -7.79 -6.06
CA THR A 31 -4.76 -7.12 -5.48
C THR A 31 -4.54 -5.64 -5.17
N VAL A 32 -3.33 -5.24 -4.77
CA VAL A 32 -3.08 -3.86 -4.34
C VAL A 32 -3.23 -2.83 -5.47
N PRO A 33 -2.80 -3.07 -6.72
CA PRO A 33 -3.02 -2.11 -7.81
C PRO A 33 -4.50 -1.69 -7.97
N GLU A 34 -5.42 -2.66 -7.95
CA GLU A 34 -6.86 -2.41 -8.10
C GLU A 34 -7.41 -1.54 -6.97
N GLU A 35 -6.93 -1.77 -5.74
CA GLU A 35 -7.30 -0.99 -4.57
C GLU A 35 -6.75 0.45 -4.65
N ILE A 36 -5.51 0.62 -5.14
CA ILE A 36 -4.92 1.95 -5.36
C ILE A 36 -5.71 2.73 -6.40
N GLU A 37 -6.11 2.10 -7.51
CA GLU A 37 -6.96 2.74 -8.52
C GLU A 37 -8.35 3.11 -7.97
N SER A 38 -8.93 2.25 -7.14
CA SER A 38 -10.21 2.52 -6.49
C SER A 38 -10.11 3.70 -5.52
N LEU A 39 -9.01 3.77 -4.77
CA LEU A 39 -8.72 4.89 -3.86
C LEU A 39 -8.54 6.20 -4.64
N GLU A 40 -7.83 6.17 -5.76
CA GLU A 40 -7.65 7.33 -6.64
C GLU A 40 -8.98 7.90 -7.13
N LYS A 41 -9.90 7.01 -7.56
CA LYS A 41 -11.26 7.39 -7.98
C LYS A 41 -12.04 8.01 -6.83
N ALA A 42 -11.99 7.42 -5.64
CA ALA A 42 -12.70 7.93 -4.47
C ALA A 42 -12.19 9.33 -4.06
N ILE A 43 -10.87 9.53 -4.01
CA ILE A 43 -10.25 10.83 -3.71
C ILE A 43 -10.61 11.87 -4.79
N SER A 44 -10.52 11.49 -6.07
CA SER A 44 -10.83 12.39 -7.19
C SER A 44 -12.30 12.85 -7.20
N ASN A 45 -13.21 11.95 -6.82
CA ASN A 45 -14.64 12.25 -6.68
C ASN A 45 -15.00 12.90 -5.34
N LYS A 46 -14.03 13.18 -4.47
CA LYS A 46 -14.23 13.70 -3.11
C LYS A 46 -15.16 12.82 -2.26
N ASN A 47 -15.22 11.52 -2.56
CA ASN A 47 -15.98 10.55 -1.80
C ASN A 47 -15.13 10.05 -0.62
N TRP A 48 -15.08 10.86 0.44
CA TRP A 48 -14.19 10.63 1.58
C TRP A 48 -14.53 9.38 2.38
N ASP A 49 -15.81 9.03 2.45
CA ASP A 49 -16.23 7.86 3.20
C ASP A 49 -15.79 6.57 2.46
N GLU A 50 -15.93 6.53 1.13
CA GLU A 50 -15.38 5.45 0.30
C GLU A 50 -13.85 5.40 0.35
N ALA A 51 -13.17 6.54 0.22
CA ALA A 51 -11.72 6.62 0.33
C ALA A 51 -11.23 6.09 1.68
N TYR A 52 -11.94 6.40 2.77
CA TYR A 52 -11.63 5.89 4.10
C TYR A 52 -11.80 4.38 4.17
N LEU A 53 -12.92 3.83 3.69
CA LEU A 53 -13.18 2.39 3.66
C LEU A 53 -12.11 1.62 2.88
N ILE A 54 -11.75 2.10 1.68
CA ILE A 54 -10.71 1.51 0.84
C ILE A 54 -9.35 1.57 1.58
N SER A 55 -8.98 2.73 2.11
CA SER A 55 -7.71 2.87 2.85
C SER A 55 -7.64 1.90 4.04
N HIS A 56 -8.76 1.68 4.74
CA HIS A 56 -8.83 0.77 5.86
C HIS A 56 -8.72 -0.70 5.43
N ARG A 57 -9.32 -1.06 4.29
CA ARG A 57 -9.27 -2.41 3.70
C ARG A 57 -7.86 -2.82 3.29
N ILE A 58 -7.06 -1.91 2.76
CA ILE A 58 -5.67 -2.19 2.33
C ILE A 58 -4.65 -2.15 3.48
N LYS A 59 -5.00 -1.57 4.64
CA LYS A 59 -4.15 -1.48 5.83
C LYS A 59 -3.39 -2.78 6.19
N PRO A 60 -4.04 -3.96 6.27
CA PRO A 60 -3.33 -5.21 6.59
C PRO A 60 -2.22 -5.53 5.58
N SER A 61 -2.50 -5.42 4.28
CA SER A 61 -1.52 -5.63 3.20
C SER A 61 -0.34 -4.67 3.33
N MET A 62 -0.62 -3.42 3.69
CA MET A 62 0.40 -2.39 3.88
C MET A 62 1.28 -2.66 5.13
N GLY A 63 0.69 -3.11 6.23
CA GLY A 63 1.41 -3.28 7.50
C GLY A 63 2.43 -4.43 7.52
N ILE A 64 2.22 -5.46 6.70
CA ILE A 64 3.07 -6.66 6.64
C ILE A 64 4.12 -6.59 5.53
N THR A 65 3.80 -5.95 4.40
CA THR A 65 4.64 -6.00 3.19
C THR A 65 5.55 -4.80 3.04
N LEU A 66 5.18 -3.64 3.58
CA LEU A 66 5.91 -2.41 3.32
C LEU A 66 7.14 -2.21 4.20
N SER A 67 8.10 -1.45 3.68
CA SER A 67 9.17 -0.89 4.51
C SER A 67 8.61 0.11 5.52
N THR A 68 9.41 0.47 6.53
CA THR A 68 9.04 1.49 7.52
C THR A 68 8.63 2.80 6.85
N LYS A 69 9.42 3.26 5.86
CA LYS A 69 9.11 4.49 5.13
C LYS A 69 7.74 4.43 4.44
N LEU A 70 7.45 3.38 3.69
CA LEU A 70 6.20 3.30 2.94
C LEU A 70 5.00 3.05 3.89
N SER A 71 5.23 2.47 5.07
CA SER A 71 4.25 2.39 6.16
C SER A 71 3.93 3.77 6.75
N ASP A 72 4.92 4.65 6.88
CA ASP A 72 4.73 6.03 7.32
C ASP A 72 3.95 6.84 6.27
N ASP A 73 4.30 6.70 4.98
CA ASP A 73 3.58 7.31 3.86
C ASP A 73 2.09 6.90 3.87
N TYR A 74 1.80 5.59 4.05
CA TYR A 74 0.45 5.08 4.20
C TYR A 74 -0.27 5.70 5.42
N SER A 75 0.40 5.79 6.56
CA SER A 75 -0.19 6.33 7.79
C SER A 75 -0.53 7.82 7.63
N ASN A 76 0.34 8.58 6.98
CA ASN A 76 0.09 9.98 6.63
C ASN A 76 -1.11 10.10 5.69
N LEU A 77 -1.17 9.31 4.62
CA LEU A 77 -2.31 9.30 3.70
C LEU A 77 -3.63 8.98 4.41
N HIS A 78 -3.65 7.91 5.21
CA HIS A 78 -4.84 7.48 5.94
C HIS A 78 -5.36 8.55 6.89
N GLU A 79 -4.48 9.24 7.61
CA GLU A 79 -4.86 10.32 8.52
C GLU A 79 -5.42 11.53 7.76
N ASN A 80 -4.84 11.89 6.60
CA ASN A 80 -5.36 12.98 5.79
C ASN A 80 -6.74 12.68 5.20
N ILE A 81 -7.00 11.42 4.79
CA ILE A 81 -8.33 10.96 4.38
C ILE A 81 -9.31 11.06 5.56
N ARG A 82 -8.92 10.56 6.74
CA ARG A 82 -9.76 10.59 7.95
C ARG A 82 -10.16 12.00 8.36
N LEU A 83 -9.22 12.94 8.27
CA LEU A 83 -9.43 14.35 8.60
C LEU A 83 -10.15 15.14 7.50
N LYS A 84 -10.46 14.52 6.36
CA LYS A 84 -11.12 15.15 5.19
C LYS A 84 -10.40 16.44 4.77
N ARG A 85 -9.06 16.37 4.71
CA ARG A 85 -8.19 17.51 4.37
C ARG A 85 -8.43 18.00 2.94
N ASP A 86 -7.85 19.15 2.63
CA ASP A 86 -7.99 19.78 1.32
C ASP A 86 -7.70 18.79 0.16
N PRO A 87 -8.62 18.65 -0.82
CA PRO A 87 -8.48 17.67 -1.89
C PRO A 87 -7.21 17.81 -2.73
N GLU A 88 -6.70 19.03 -2.93
CA GLU A 88 -5.48 19.24 -3.73
C GLU A 88 -4.26 18.76 -2.97
N SER A 89 -4.18 19.08 -1.67
CA SER A 89 -3.11 18.59 -0.79
C SER A 89 -3.10 17.07 -0.70
N LEU A 90 -4.29 16.45 -0.59
CA LEU A 90 -4.43 15.00 -0.48
C LEU A 90 -4.09 14.28 -1.79
N LYS A 91 -4.39 14.88 -2.95
CA LYS A 91 -3.96 14.33 -4.24
C LYS A 91 -2.44 14.24 -4.36
N LEU A 92 -1.70 15.25 -3.89
CA LEU A 92 -0.23 15.22 -3.92
C LEU A 92 0.33 14.10 -3.04
N ILE A 93 -0.19 13.96 -1.81
CA ILE A 93 0.21 12.88 -0.88
C ILE A 93 -0.12 11.51 -1.48
N PHE A 94 -1.31 11.38 -2.09
CA PHE A 94 -1.74 10.14 -2.72
C PHE A 94 -0.86 9.75 -3.91
N GLU A 95 -0.51 10.69 -4.79
CA GLU A 95 0.34 10.40 -5.95
C GLU A 95 1.76 9.98 -5.53
N GLU A 96 2.34 10.60 -4.49
CA GLU A 96 3.62 10.14 -3.94
C GLU A 96 3.50 8.71 -3.38
N PHE A 97 2.47 8.44 -2.57
CA PHE A 97 2.21 7.12 -2.03
C PHE A 97 2.03 6.06 -3.13
N LYS A 98 1.19 6.34 -4.12
CA LYS A 98 0.93 5.49 -5.28
C LYS A 98 2.22 5.15 -6.03
N ASN A 99 3.06 6.14 -6.31
CA ASN A 99 4.35 5.91 -6.96
C ASN A 99 5.27 4.99 -6.15
N ASN A 100 5.30 5.17 -4.82
CA ASN A 100 6.11 4.31 -3.95
C ASN A 100 5.56 2.87 -3.89
N VAL A 101 4.23 2.69 -3.88
CA VAL A 101 3.58 1.37 -3.94
C VAL A 101 3.91 0.66 -5.25
N TYR A 102 3.78 1.33 -6.40
CA TYR A 102 4.12 0.72 -7.70
C TYR A 102 5.62 0.38 -7.81
N GLN A 103 6.50 1.18 -7.23
CA GLN A 103 7.91 0.83 -7.14
C GLN A 103 8.14 -0.41 -6.27
N ALA A 104 7.46 -0.54 -5.13
CA ALA A 104 7.52 -1.73 -4.29
C ALA A 104 7.03 -2.98 -5.04
N ILE A 105 5.91 -2.88 -5.77
CA ILE A 105 5.38 -3.96 -6.61
C ILE A 105 6.41 -4.40 -7.66
N ASN A 106 7.09 -3.47 -8.33
CA ASN A 106 8.12 -3.80 -9.31
C ASN A 106 9.34 -4.47 -8.67
N GLN A 107 9.73 -4.05 -7.46
CA GLN A 107 10.79 -4.71 -6.68
C GLN A 107 10.39 -6.14 -6.31
N ILE A 108 9.16 -6.34 -5.82
CA ILE A 108 8.64 -7.67 -5.48
C ILE A 108 8.64 -8.57 -6.72
N LYS A 109 8.05 -8.12 -7.84
CA LYS A 109 8.04 -8.86 -9.11
C LYS A 109 9.43 -9.27 -9.59
N SER A 110 10.43 -8.43 -9.36
CA SER A 110 11.82 -8.74 -9.73
C SER A 110 12.48 -9.75 -8.80
N ASP A 111 12.10 -9.76 -7.52
CA ASP A 111 12.70 -10.61 -6.50
C ASP A 111 12.03 -12.01 -6.41
N ILE A 112 10.79 -12.18 -6.89
CA ILE A 112 10.06 -13.46 -6.89
C ILE A 112 10.12 -14.24 -8.23
N ASN A 113 10.75 -13.65 -9.25
CA ASN A 113 10.92 -14.27 -10.58
C ASN A 113 12.14 -15.19 -10.63
#